data_AF-A0A093Z540-F1
#
_entry.id   AF-A0A093Z540-F1
#
_cell.length_a   1.000
_cell.length_b   1.000
_cell.length_c   1.000
_cell.angle_alpha   90.00
_cell.angle_beta   90.00
_cell.angle_gamma   90.00
#
_symmetry.space_group_name_H-M   'P 1'
#
loop_
_entity.id
_entity.type
_entity.pdbx_description
1 polymer ?
#
loop_
_entity_poly.entity_id
_entity_poly.type
_entity_poly.pdbx_seq_one_letter_code
_entity_poly.pdbx_strand_id
1 'polypeptide(L)'
;MGSALFFGITCPANSPQFSEAARALKSPMSIAIQNAGWHGGVHLINAFIFVTCLSAINSSIYIGSRTVLFMAQDGKAPAILGKTNKRGVPTAAIVFTNLFGALSMMNVSTGAANAYNYIVNLSGVSTFLVWGAISFIHIRFRSAWAAQGRSVEDLPYRSWLYPYNAWFGLGANIFLALIQGWTTLAPFQAGTFVDAYILLVLFPVIFWVFKWVNKTEWQRVEEVDLDQGRRADVDIASIEVEDTVGEGKGKSLWKKLWQGF
;
A
#
# COMPACT_ATOMS: atom_id res chain seq x y z
N MET A 1 -16.79 3.46 -3.47
CA MET A 1 -16.82 4.16 -4.77
C MET A 1 -18.20 4.73 -5.12
N GLY A 2 -19.31 4.02 -4.88
CA GLY A 2 -20.66 4.55 -5.19
C GLY A 2 -21.03 5.86 -4.47
N SER A 3 -20.74 5.99 -3.17
CA SER A 3 -21.03 7.21 -2.40
C SER A 3 -20.30 8.45 -2.93
N ALA A 4 -19.04 8.32 -3.34
CA ALA A 4 -18.25 9.42 -3.90
C ALA A 4 -18.86 9.94 -5.22
N LEU A 5 -19.44 9.07 -6.04
CA LEU A 5 -20.11 9.45 -7.28
C LEU A 5 -21.38 10.27 -7.01
N PHE A 6 -22.22 9.83 -6.07
CA PHE A 6 -23.44 10.57 -5.71
C PHE A 6 -23.12 11.93 -5.09
N PHE A 7 -22.14 12.02 -4.17
CA PHE A 7 -21.70 13.30 -3.62
C PHE A 7 -21.09 14.23 -4.68
N GLY A 8 -20.38 13.68 -5.66
CA GLY A 8 -19.81 14.43 -6.78
C GLY A 8 -20.86 15.05 -7.70
N ILE A 9 -21.99 14.37 -7.94
CA ILE A 9 -23.10 14.88 -8.77
C ILE A 9 -23.90 15.94 -8.01
N THR A 10 -24.02 15.86 -6.68
CA THR A 10 -24.78 16.81 -5.86
C THR A 10 -24.03 18.11 -5.54
N CYS A 11 -22.72 18.17 -5.82
CA CYS A 11 -21.89 19.33 -5.53
C CYS A 11 -21.50 20.03 -6.85
N PRO A 12 -22.01 21.24 -7.13
CA PRO A 12 -21.60 22.00 -8.30
C PRO A 12 -20.09 22.28 -8.25
N ALA A 13 -19.36 21.98 -9.33
CA ALA A 13 -17.91 22.22 -9.42
C ALA A 13 -17.52 23.70 -9.22
N ASN A 14 -18.46 24.62 -9.43
CA ASN A 14 -18.29 26.07 -9.30
C ASN A 14 -18.75 26.63 -7.94
N SER A 15 -18.95 25.80 -6.91
CA SER A 15 -19.45 26.32 -5.64
C SER A 15 -18.39 27.23 -4.98
N PRO A 16 -18.76 28.44 -4.51
CA PRO A 16 -17.84 29.36 -3.83
C PRO A 16 -17.33 28.82 -2.49
N GLN A 17 -17.84 27.65 -2.07
CA GLN A 17 -17.36 26.95 -0.89
C GLN A 17 -16.00 26.30 -1.16
N PHE A 18 -15.60 25.94 -2.39
CA PHE A 18 -14.26 25.43 -2.68
C PHE A 18 -13.20 26.55 -2.70
N SER A 19 -12.76 27.03 -1.54
CA SER A 19 -11.65 27.98 -1.38
C SER A 19 -10.52 27.34 -0.56
N GLU A 20 -9.27 27.60 -0.96
CA GLU A 20 -8.06 26.85 -0.57
C GLU A 20 -7.73 26.81 0.93
N ALA A 21 -8.31 27.69 1.75
CA ALA A 21 -7.83 27.90 3.12
C ALA A 21 -8.23 26.82 4.15
N ALA A 22 -9.20 25.93 3.89
CA ALA A 22 -9.63 24.92 4.88
C ALA A 22 -10.27 23.66 4.26
N ARG A 23 -9.44 22.70 3.83
CA ARG A 23 -9.88 21.44 3.19
C ARG A 23 -10.75 20.53 4.07
N ALA A 24 -10.56 20.53 5.40
CA ALA A 24 -11.27 19.61 6.30
C ALA A 24 -12.74 20.01 6.57
N LEU A 25 -13.04 21.32 6.65
CA LEU A 25 -14.38 21.84 6.94
C LEU A 25 -15.30 21.86 5.71
N LYS A 26 -14.76 21.61 4.52
CA LYS A 26 -15.48 21.74 3.24
C LYS A 26 -15.37 20.47 2.38
N SER A 27 -15.43 19.30 3.01
CA SER A 27 -15.59 18.02 2.31
C SER A 27 -16.81 18.06 1.40
N PRO A 28 -16.75 17.51 0.17
CA PRO A 28 -17.91 17.38 -0.71
C PRO A 28 -19.11 16.71 -0.04
N MET A 29 -18.87 15.81 0.93
CA MET A 29 -19.95 15.21 1.73
C MET A 29 -20.64 16.23 2.63
N SER A 30 -19.87 17.11 3.27
CA SER A 30 -20.40 18.16 4.14
C SER A 30 -21.15 19.22 3.35
N ILE A 31 -20.66 19.58 2.17
CA ILE A 31 -21.32 20.55 1.27
C ILE A 31 -22.63 19.97 0.72
N ALA A 32 -22.64 18.70 0.29
CA ALA A 32 -23.86 18.06 -0.21
C ALA A 32 -24.98 18.05 0.84
N ILE A 33 -24.64 17.81 2.12
CA ILE A 33 -25.61 17.78 3.22
C ILE A 33 -26.09 19.19 3.60
N GLN A 34 -25.23 20.21 3.51
CA GLN A 34 -25.64 21.61 3.65
C GLN A 34 -26.59 22.03 2.52
N ASN A 35 -26.29 21.67 1.26
CA ASN A 35 -27.16 21.95 0.11
C ASN A 35 -28.52 21.23 0.22
N ALA A 36 -28.56 20.07 0.86
CA ALA A 36 -29.80 19.36 1.18
C ALA A 36 -30.62 20.00 2.33
N GLY A 37 -30.15 21.11 2.92
CA GLY A 37 -30.85 21.87 3.97
C GLY A 37 -30.55 21.42 5.40
N TRP A 38 -29.77 20.34 5.61
CA TRP A 38 -29.48 19.81 6.93
C TRP A 38 -28.21 20.41 7.55
N HIS A 39 -28.36 21.60 8.12
CA HIS A 39 -27.24 22.37 8.69
C HIS A 39 -26.53 21.66 9.86
N GLY A 40 -27.26 20.90 10.69
CA GLY A 40 -26.69 20.11 11.78
C GLY A 40 -25.93 18.84 11.33
N GLY A 41 -26.17 18.36 10.11
CA GLY A 41 -25.54 17.15 9.58
C GLY A 41 -24.02 17.26 9.43
N VAL A 42 -23.49 18.48 9.32
CA VAL A 42 -22.05 18.75 9.22
C VAL A 42 -21.28 18.25 10.44
N HIS A 43 -21.83 18.46 11.65
CA HIS A 43 -21.20 17.99 12.90
C HIS A 43 -21.21 16.46 12.99
N LEU A 44 -22.28 15.82 12.52
CA LEU A 44 -22.38 14.36 12.49
C LEU A 44 -21.36 13.75 11.51
N ILE A 45 -21.21 14.31 10.31
CA ILE A 45 -20.19 13.87 9.34
C ILE A 45 -18.79 14.03 9.94
N ASN A 46 -18.51 15.17 10.57
CA ASN A 46 -17.22 15.40 11.21
C ASN A 46 -16.95 14.41 12.35
N ALA A 47 -17.96 14.05 13.13
CA ALA A 47 -17.85 13.00 14.15
C ALA A 47 -17.55 11.63 13.53
N PHE A 48 -18.20 11.27 12.43
CA PHE A 48 -17.88 10.04 11.69
C PHE A 48 -16.47 10.04 11.10
N ILE A 49 -16.03 11.16 10.52
CA ILE A 49 -14.65 11.33 10.04
C ILE A 49 -13.68 11.13 11.21
N PHE A 50 -13.95 11.69 12.38
CA PHE A 50 -13.10 11.51 13.55
C PHE A 50 -13.01 10.05 14.00
N VAL A 51 -14.14 9.35 14.13
CA VAL A 51 -14.18 7.93 14.54
C VAL A 51 -13.48 7.03 13.51
N THR A 52 -13.71 7.27 12.22
CA THR A 52 -13.06 6.50 11.14
C THR A 52 -11.55 6.75 11.09
N CYS A 53 -11.10 8.00 11.27
CA CYS A 53 -9.67 8.32 11.41
C CYS A 53 -9.03 7.62 12.61
N LEU A 54 -9.68 7.61 13.79
CA LEU A 54 -9.18 6.89 14.97
C LEU A 54 -9.02 5.38 14.70
N SER A 55 -10.01 4.77 14.05
CA SER A 55 -9.97 3.35 13.67
C SER A 55 -8.83 3.05 12.69
N ALA A 56 -8.64 3.92 11.69
CA ALA A 56 -7.56 3.80 10.71
C ALA A 56 -6.17 3.94 11.38
N ILE A 57 -6.00 4.91 12.29
CA ILE A 57 -4.74 5.11 13.03
C ILE A 57 -4.38 3.86 13.85
N ASN A 58 -5.34 3.29 14.59
CA ASN A 58 -5.11 2.08 15.37
C ASN A 58 -4.69 0.90 14.48
N SER A 59 -5.34 0.74 13.32
CA SER A 59 -5.01 -0.31 12.35
C SER A 59 -3.60 -0.12 11.76
N SER A 60 -3.23 1.11 11.41
CA SER A 60 -1.90 1.45 10.89
C SER A 60 -0.80 1.17 11.90
N ILE A 61 -0.99 1.51 13.18
CA ILE A 61 -0.02 1.21 14.25
C ILE A 61 0.12 -0.31 14.45
N TYR A 62 -1.00 -1.04 14.42
CA TYR A 62 -1.01 -2.49 14.55
C TYR A 62 -0.24 -3.18 13.41
N ILE A 63 -0.48 -2.77 12.16
CA ILE A 63 0.19 -3.33 10.98
C ILE A 63 1.68 -2.93 10.96
N GLY A 64 1.99 -1.66 11.21
CA GLY A 64 3.36 -1.14 11.21
C GLY A 64 4.24 -1.83 12.25
N SER A 65 3.76 -1.91 13.49
CA SER A 65 4.51 -2.55 14.59
C SER A 65 4.79 -4.04 14.34
N ARG A 66 3.85 -4.78 13.75
CA ARG A 66 4.07 -6.19 13.37
C ARG A 66 5.02 -6.36 12.21
N THR A 67 4.92 -5.49 11.20
CA THR A 67 5.84 -5.53 10.05
C THR A 67 7.27 -5.33 10.54
N VAL A 68 7.50 -4.34 11.41
CA VAL A 68 8.82 -4.09 12.02
C VAL A 68 9.27 -5.24 12.93
N LEU A 69 8.35 -5.83 13.70
CA LEU A 69 8.64 -7.01 14.52
C LEU A 69 9.18 -8.18 13.67
N PHE A 70 8.48 -8.55 12.60
CA PHE A 70 8.90 -9.64 11.72
C PHE A 70 10.20 -9.32 10.99
N MET A 71 10.39 -8.08 10.54
CA MET A 71 11.66 -7.65 9.98
C MET A 71 12.83 -7.80 10.97
N ALA A 72 12.61 -7.50 12.26
CA ALA A 72 13.63 -7.66 13.29
C ALA A 72 13.91 -9.12 13.64
N GLN A 73 12.89 -9.99 13.60
CA GLN A 73 13.04 -11.44 13.80
C GLN A 73 13.81 -12.10 12.66
N ASP A 74 13.61 -11.63 11.43
CA ASP A 74 14.36 -12.04 10.24
C ASP A 74 15.79 -11.45 10.17
N GLY A 75 16.23 -10.70 11.20
CA GLY A 75 17.54 -10.05 11.22
C GLY A 75 17.69 -8.84 10.28
N LYS A 76 16.58 -8.36 9.67
CA LYS A 76 16.57 -7.20 8.76
C LYS A 76 16.45 -5.85 9.51
N ALA A 77 16.09 -5.87 10.79
CA ALA A 77 15.96 -4.68 11.63
C ALA A 77 16.62 -4.90 13.01
N PRO A 78 16.91 -3.83 13.78
CA PRO A 78 17.56 -3.95 15.09
C PRO A 78 16.83 -4.91 16.03
N ALA A 79 17.56 -5.82 16.67
CA ALA A 79 17.00 -6.88 17.53
C ALA A 79 16.13 -6.35 18.69
N ILE A 80 16.29 -5.08 19.09
CA ILE A 80 15.47 -4.42 20.11
C ILE A 80 14.00 -4.34 19.67
N LEU A 81 13.75 -4.10 18.37
CA LEU A 81 12.40 -4.02 17.79
C LEU A 81 11.75 -5.40 17.64
N GLY A 82 12.56 -6.47 17.69
CA GLY A 82 12.14 -7.86 17.61
C GLY A 82 11.55 -8.43 18.92
N LYS A 83 11.59 -7.66 20.01
CA LYS A 83 11.19 -8.13 21.35
C LYS A 83 9.70 -7.92 21.60
N THR A 84 9.04 -8.98 22.04
CA THR A 84 7.65 -8.94 22.53
C THR A 84 7.60 -8.97 24.06
N ASN A 85 6.63 -8.26 24.64
CA ASN A 85 6.34 -8.38 26.07
C ASN A 85 5.67 -9.74 26.38
N LYS A 86 5.50 -10.09 27.67
CA LYS A 86 4.87 -11.34 28.16
C LYS A 86 3.47 -11.61 27.58
N ARG A 87 2.79 -10.57 27.09
CA ARG A 87 1.46 -10.63 26.45
C ARG A 87 1.52 -10.78 24.92
N GLY A 88 2.69 -11.00 24.33
CA GLY A 88 2.89 -11.07 22.88
C GLY A 88 2.84 -9.71 22.16
N VAL A 89 2.91 -8.60 22.89
CA VAL A 89 2.81 -7.24 22.32
C VAL A 89 4.20 -6.64 22.07
N PRO A 90 4.53 -6.22 20.84
CA PRO A 90 5.83 -5.64 20.50
C PRO A 90 5.91 -4.15 20.87
N THR A 91 6.16 -3.86 22.15
CA THR A 91 6.15 -2.48 22.68
C THR A 91 7.16 -1.55 22.02
N ALA A 92 8.39 -2.02 21.78
CA ALA A 92 9.43 -1.23 21.12
C ALA A 92 9.05 -0.85 19.68
N ALA A 93 8.47 -1.78 18.92
CA ALA A 93 8.01 -1.52 17.56
C ALA A 93 6.79 -0.58 17.51
N ILE A 94 5.90 -0.65 18.51
CA ILE A 94 4.77 0.29 18.66
C ILE A 94 5.28 1.70 18.91
N VAL A 95 6.20 1.89 19.86
CA VAL A 95 6.79 3.21 20.15
C VAL A 95 7.47 3.76 18.90
N PHE A 96 8.29 2.94 18.23
CA PHE A 96 8.96 3.32 16.98
C PHE A 96 7.97 3.75 15.89
N THR A 97 6.89 3.00 15.68
CA THR A 97 5.85 3.36 14.69
C THR A 97 5.14 4.66 15.07
N ASN A 98 4.91 4.90 16.37
CA ASN A 98 4.26 6.11 16.85
C ASN A 98 5.16 7.35 16.77
N LEU A 99 6.49 7.20 16.75
CA LEU A 99 7.41 8.31 16.51
C LEU A 99 7.20 8.95 15.13
N PHE A 100 6.76 8.20 14.11
CA PHE A 100 6.39 8.81 12.83
C PHE A 100 5.13 9.68 12.94
N GLY A 101 4.27 9.44 13.94
CA GLY A 101 3.18 10.35 14.28
C GLY A 101 3.67 11.74 14.69
N ALA A 102 4.87 11.86 15.26
CA ALA A 102 5.49 13.14 15.59
C ALA A 102 5.72 14.03 14.35
N LEU A 103 5.77 13.46 13.13
CA LEU A 103 5.82 14.23 11.89
C LEU A 103 4.61 15.14 11.71
N SER A 104 3.48 14.86 12.37
CA SER A 104 2.32 15.76 12.37
C SER A 104 2.64 17.12 12.99
N MET A 105 3.66 17.22 13.86
CA MET A 105 4.09 18.49 14.45
C MET A 105 4.71 19.45 13.43
N MET A 106 5.08 18.98 12.23
CA MET A 106 5.55 19.82 11.13
C MET A 106 4.50 20.87 10.69
N ASN A 107 3.22 20.61 10.98
CA ASN A 107 2.14 21.59 10.80
C ASN A 107 2.43 22.91 11.54
N VAL A 108 3.04 22.87 12.72
CA VAL A 108 3.30 24.06 13.55
C VAL A 108 4.25 25.05 12.86
N SER A 109 5.23 24.57 12.08
CA SER A 109 6.25 25.41 11.45
C SER A 109 5.96 25.75 9.98
N THR A 110 5.36 24.83 9.22
CA THR A 110 5.19 24.96 7.75
C THR A 110 3.74 25.24 7.31
N GLY A 111 2.80 25.20 8.25
CA GLY A 111 1.36 25.30 8.00
C GLY A 111 0.73 23.96 7.64
N ALA A 112 -0.52 23.78 8.06
CA ALA A 112 -1.24 22.50 7.97
C ALA A 112 -1.33 21.96 6.54
N ALA A 113 -1.60 22.84 5.59
CA ALA A 113 -1.78 22.46 4.19
C ALA A 113 -0.48 21.95 3.56
N ASN A 114 0.65 22.63 3.79
CA ASN A 114 1.93 22.26 3.22
C ASN A 114 2.47 20.98 3.87
N ALA A 115 2.43 20.89 5.20
CA ALA A 115 2.86 19.69 5.91
C ALA A 115 2.07 18.44 5.48
N TYR A 116 0.76 18.60 5.31
CA TYR A 116 -0.10 17.53 4.80
C TYR A 116 0.28 17.11 3.38
N ASN A 117 0.46 18.07 2.47
CA ASN A 117 0.84 17.78 1.08
C ASN A 117 2.20 17.06 1.00
N TYR A 118 3.17 17.43 1.85
CA TYR A 118 4.47 16.73 1.91
C TYR A 118 4.31 15.26 2.31
N ILE A 119 3.56 14.98 3.37
CA ILE A 119 3.34 13.60 3.85
C ILE A 119 2.57 12.77 2.81
N VAL A 120 1.57 13.36 2.15
CA VAL A 120 0.80 12.69 1.10
C VAL A 120 1.66 12.37 -0.12
N ASN A 121 2.48 13.32 -0.57
CA ASN A 121 3.39 13.10 -1.70
C ASN A 121 4.39 11.98 -1.39
N LEU A 122 5.03 12.04 -0.21
CA LEU A 122 5.96 11.02 0.28
C LEU A 122 5.29 9.64 0.36
N SER A 123 4.08 9.56 0.92
CA SER A 123 3.33 8.31 1.01
C SER A 123 2.92 7.76 -0.36
N GLY A 124 2.60 8.63 -1.32
CA GLY A 124 2.25 8.23 -2.70
C GLY A 124 3.42 7.58 -3.42
N VAL A 125 4.59 8.22 -3.41
CA VAL A 125 5.80 7.69 -4.07
C VAL A 125 6.23 6.37 -3.42
N SER A 126 6.18 6.30 -2.08
CA SER A 126 6.47 5.06 -1.34
C SER A 126 5.55 3.91 -1.77
N THR A 127 4.26 4.20 -1.98
CA THR A 127 3.28 3.20 -2.45
C THR A 127 3.67 2.67 -3.83
N PHE A 128 4.01 3.53 -4.80
CA PHE A 128 4.44 3.09 -6.13
C PHE A 128 5.71 2.25 -6.09
N LEU A 129 6.67 2.60 -5.22
CA LEU A 129 7.88 1.79 -5.03
C LEU A 129 7.57 0.40 -4.46
N VAL A 130 6.69 0.31 -3.46
CA VAL A 130 6.29 -0.97 -2.85
C VAL A 130 5.57 -1.86 -3.87
N TRP A 131 4.58 -1.33 -4.60
CA TRP A 131 3.85 -2.10 -5.61
C TRP A 131 4.73 -2.47 -6.81
N GLY A 132 5.66 -1.60 -7.20
CA GLY A 132 6.69 -1.90 -8.20
C GLY A 132 7.60 -3.04 -7.75
N ALA A 133 8.09 -3.00 -6.51
CA ALA A 133 8.92 -4.06 -5.93
C ALA A 133 8.17 -5.40 -5.83
N ILE A 134 6.90 -5.38 -5.40
CA ILE A 134 6.04 -6.58 -5.38
C ILE A 134 5.89 -7.16 -6.79
N SER A 135 5.61 -6.32 -7.79
CA SER A 135 5.47 -6.75 -9.19
C SER A 135 6.77 -7.38 -9.70
N PHE A 136 7.92 -6.76 -9.40
CA PHE A 136 9.23 -7.29 -9.77
C PHE A 136 9.55 -8.64 -9.10
N ILE A 137 9.31 -8.76 -7.78
CA ILE A 137 9.51 -10.00 -7.04
C ILE A 137 8.59 -11.10 -7.59
N HIS A 138 7.34 -10.77 -7.94
CA HIS A 138 6.40 -11.74 -8.51
C HIS A 138 6.87 -12.26 -9.87
N ILE A 139 7.42 -11.40 -10.75
CA ILE A 139 8.02 -11.82 -12.02
C ILE A 139 9.20 -12.76 -11.77
N ARG A 140 10.09 -12.43 -10.82
CA ARG A 140 11.25 -13.26 -10.48
C ARG A 140 10.86 -14.59 -9.86
N PHE A 141 9.87 -14.61 -8.96
CA PHE A 141 9.34 -15.83 -8.34
C PHE A 141 8.81 -16.80 -9.40
N ARG A 142 8.01 -16.31 -10.34
CA ARG A 142 7.46 -17.13 -11.44
C ARG A 142 8.55 -17.60 -12.41
N SER A 143 9.57 -16.78 -12.65
CA SER A 143 10.73 -17.17 -13.44
C SER A 143 11.54 -18.29 -12.76
N ALA A 144 11.72 -18.21 -11.43
CA ALA A 144 12.39 -19.24 -10.63
C ALA A 144 11.60 -20.55 -10.60
N TRP A 145 10.28 -20.45 -10.45
CA TRP A 145 9.36 -21.58 -10.50
C TRP A 145 9.47 -22.36 -11.82
N ALA A 146 9.48 -21.63 -12.95
CA ALA A 146 9.63 -22.22 -14.27
C ALA A 146 11.04 -22.80 -14.50
N ALA A 147 12.10 -22.12 -14.04
CA ALA A 147 13.48 -22.57 -14.17
C ALA A 147 13.77 -23.87 -13.39
N GLN A 148 13.09 -24.08 -12.26
CA GLN A 148 13.19 -25.31 -11.46
C GLN A 148 12.26 -26.43 -11.94
N GLY A 149 11.61 -26.27 -13.11
CA GLY A 149 10.77 -27.31 -13.72
C GLY A 149 9.45 -27.59 -13.01
N ARG A 150 8.99 -26.70 -12.12
CA ARG A 150 7.73 -26.88 -11.38
C ARG A 150 6.52 -26.48 -12.21
N SER A 151 5.41 -27.19 -12.03
CA SER A 151 4.19 -26.90 -12.77
C SER A 151 3.49 -25.67 -12.19
N VAL A 152 2.84 -24.88 -13.04
CA VAL A 152 1.96 -23.77 -12.58
C VAL A 152 0.76 -24.30 -11.81
N GLU A 153 0.46 -25.59 -11.96
CA GLU A 153 -0.65 -26.26 -11.29
C GLU A 153 -0.40 -26.54 -9.81
N ASP A 154 0.87 -26.61 -9.42
CA ASP A 154 1.29 -26.82 -8.03
C ASP A 154 1.16 -25.53 -7.19
N LEU A 155 0.76 -24.42 -7.80
CA LEU A 155 0.56 -23.15 -7.09
C LEU A 155 -0.89 -23.03 -6.63
N PRO A 156 -1.13 -22.66 -5.35
CA PRO A 156 -2.48 -22.49 -4.81
C PRO A 156 -3.26 -21.33 -5.45
N TYR A 157 -2.58 -20.45 -6.19
CA TYR A 157 -3.21 -19.35 -6.91
C TYR A 157 -2.55 -19.09 -8.26
N ARG A 158 -3.38 -19.02 -9.31
CA ARG A 158 -2.97 -18.65 -10.66
C ARG A 158 -3.41 -17.21 -10.95
N SER A 159 -2.44 -16.32 -11.18
CA SER A 159 -2.71 -14.92 -11.51
C SER A 159 -3.34 -14.82 -12.91
N TRP A 160 -4.50 -14.16 -12.99
CA TRP A 160 -5.16 -13.89 -14.26
C TRP A 160 -4.31 -12.95 -15.12
N LEU A 161 -4.19 -13.24 -16.42
CA LEU A 161 -3.40 -12.49 -17.41
C LEU A 161 -1.88 -12.45 -17.11
N TYR A 162 -1.33 -13.44 -16.40
CA TYR A 162 0.12 -13.63 -16.34
C TYR A 162 0.68 -14.01 -17.72
N PRO A 163 1.78 -13.40 -18.23
CA PRO A 163 2.69 -12.47 -17.56
C PRO A 163 2.37 -10.98 -17.75
N TYR A 164 1.43 -10.62 -18.64
CA TYR A 164 1.14 -9.23 -19.03
C TYR A 164 0.77 -8.33 -17.85
N ASN A 165 -0.04 -8.82 -16.92
CA ASN A 165 -0.47 -8.05 -15.75
C ASN A 165 0.72 -7.64 -14.86
N ALA A 166 1.69 -8.54 -14.66
CA ALA A 166 2.84 -8.26 -13.80
C ALA A 166 3.80 -7.24 -14.43
N TRP A 167 4.03 -7.33 -15.75
CA TRP A 167 4.82 -6.35 -16.50
C TRP A 167 4.12 -5.00 -16.62
N PHE A 168 2.80 -5.00 -16.84
CA PHE A 168 1.99 -3.79 -16.81
C PHE A 168 2.04 -3.12 -15.44
N GLY A 169 1.87 -3.88 -14.35
CA GLY A 169 1.97 -3.38 -12.98
C GLY A 169 3.34 -2.76 -12.70
N LEU A 170 4.43 -3.41 -13.12
CA LEU A 170 5.78 -2.86 -12.97
C LEU A 170 5.96 -1.56 -13.77
N GLY A 171 5.61 -1.57 -15.05
CA GLY A 171 5.73 -0.41 -15.93
C GLY A 171 4.85 0.77 -15.49
N ALA A 172 3.62 0.50 -15.10
CA ALA A 172 2.68 1.50 -14.60
C ALA A 172 3.17 2.14 -13.29
N ASN A 173 3.70 1.36 -12.34
CA ASN A 173 4.26 1.92 -11.11
C ASN A 173 5.50 2.78 -11.37
N ILE A 174 6.39 2.37 -12.29
CA ILE A 174 7.54 3.19 -12.69
C ILE A 174 7.08 4.49 -13.35
N PHE A 175 6.14 4.40 -14.29
CA PHE A 175 5.58 5.57 -14.97
C PHE A 175 4.89 6.52 -13.99
N LEU A 176 4.05 6.01 -13.09
CA LEU A 176 3.34 6.81 -12.10
C LEU A 176 4.31 7.49 -11.11
N ALA A 177 5.36 6.78 -10.69
CA ALA A 177 6.37 7.35 -9.82
C ALA A 177 7.16 8.49 -10.48
N LEU A 178 7.39 8.44 -11.80
CA LEU A 178 8.04 9.51 -12.56
C LEU A 178 7.10 10.68 -12.85
N ILE A 179 5.82 10.43 -13.14
CA ILE A 179 4.88 11.49 -13.53
C ILE A 179 4.24 12.22 -12.34
N GLN A 180 4.23 11.60 -11.15
CA GLN A 180 3.64 12.20 -9.95
C GLN A 180 4.22 13.59 -9.64
N GLY A 181 5.51 13.80 -9.91
CA GLY A 181 6.18 15.10 -9.73
C GLY A 181 6.19 16.00 -10.96
N TRP A 182 5.42 15.72 -12.01
CA TRP A 182 5.48 16.49 -13.27
C TRP A 182 5.21 17.98 -13.06
N THR A 183 4.29 18.34 -12.17
CA THR A 183 3.93 19.74 -11.87
C THR A 183 5.07 20.53 -11.22
N THR A 184 6.12 19.87 -10.73
CA THR A 184 7.30 20.53 -10.13
C THR A 184 8.37 20.89 -11.16
N LEU A 185 8.24 20.40 -12.40
CA LEU A 185 9.21 20.62 -13.48
C LEU A 185 8.94 21.92 -14.26
N ALA A 186 7.70 22.40 -14.30
CA ALA A 186 7.31 23.59 -15.05
C ALA A 186 6.20 24.38 -14.33
N PRO A 187 6.51 25.46 -13.59
CA PRO A 187 7.82 26.05 -13.33
C PRO A 187 8.67 25.23 -12.34
N PHE A 188 9.99 25.17 -12.57
CA PHE A 188 10.90 24.42 -11.70
C PHE A 188 10.97 25.04 -10.30
N GLN A 189 10.59 24.28 -9.29
CA GLN A 189 10.68 24.67 -7.88
C GLN A 189 11.48 23.61 -7.12
N ALA A 190 12.69 23.98 -6.69
CA ALA A 190 13.64 23.04 -6.10
C ALA A 190 13.10 22.32 -4.85
N GLY A 191 12.35 23.02 -3.99
CA GLY A 191 11.77 22.42 -2.77
C GLY A 191 10.79 21.29 -3.10
N THR A 192 9.77 21.59 -3.92
CA THR A 192 8.73 20.63 -4.28
C THR A 192 9.28 19.50 -5.17
N PHE A 193 10.32 19.77 -5.97
CA PHE A 193 11.03 18.74 -6.73
C PHE A 193 11.72 17.73 -5.81
N VAL A 194 12.46 18.19 -4.80
CA VAL A 194 13.09 17.29 -3.82
C VAL A 194 12.02 16.50 -3.09
N ASP A 195 10.94 17.14 -2.63
CA ASP A 195 9.86 16.46 -1.91
C ASP A 195 9.21 15.35 -2.74
N ALA A 196 9.03 15.57 -4.06
CA ALA A 196 8.41 14.61 -4.97
C ALA A 196 9.33 13.43 -5.33
N TYR A 197 10.65 13.62 -5.38
CA TYR A 197 11.58 12.60 -5.91
C TYR A 197 12.60 12.06 -4.91
N ILE A 198 12.67 12.59 -3.67
CA ILE A 198 13.63 12.15 -2.65
C ILE A 198 13.55 10.65 -2.39
N LEU A 199 12.35 10.07 -2.38
CA LEU A 199 12.16 8.63 -2.16
C LEU A 199 12.70 7.77 -3.30
N LEU A 200 12.68 8.25 -4.54
CA LEU A 200 13.22 7.50 -5.68
C LEU A 200 14.74 7.33 -5.59
N VAL A 201 15.42 8.30 -4.99
CA VAL A 201 16.87 8.23 -4.74
C VAL A 201 17.16 7.53 -3.42
N LEU A 202 16.38 7.81 -2.37
CA LEU A 202 16.57 7.24 -1.05
C LEU A 202 16.35 5.73 -1.04
N PHE A 203 15.36 5.22 -1.78
CA PHE A 203 15.07 3.79 -1.87
C PHE A 203 16.26 2.93 -2.35
N PRO A 204 16.89 3.20 -3.51
CA PRO A 204 18.07 2.46 -3.93
C PRO A 204 19.24 2.66 -2.97
N VAL A 205 19.43 3.85 -2.39
CA VAL A 205 20.49 4.08 -1.38
C VAL A 205 20.30 3.17 -0.17
N ILE A 206 19.09 3.12 0.41
CA ILE A 206 18.78 2.24 1.55
C ILE A 206 18.98 0.77 1.15
N PHE A 207 18.53 0.38 -0.04
CA PHE A 207 18.69 -0.98 -0.54
C PHE A 207 20.17 -1.37 -0.67
N TRP A 208 21.01 -0.51 -1.25
CA TRP A 208 22.44 -0.77 -1.42
C TRP A 208 23.21 -0.75 -0.10
N VAL A 209 22.89 0.18 0.82
CA VAL A 209 23.47 0.20 2.18
C VAL A 209 23.11 -1.08 2.92
N PHE A 210 21.83 -1.50 2.88
CA PHE A 210 21.39 -2.74 3.50
C PHE A 210 22.12 -3.95 2.89
N LYS A 211 22.26 -3.99 1.57
CA LYS A 211 22.97 -5.06 0.86
C LYS A 211 24.45 -5.11 1.23
N TRP A 212 25.10 -3.96 1.40
CA TRP A 212 26.50 -3.88 1.80
C TRP A 212 26.69 -4.32 3.26
N VAL A 213 25.87 -3.81 4.18
CA VAL A 213 25.97 -4.14 5.62
C VAL A 213 25.69 -5.62 5.87
N ASN A 214 24.64 -6.16 5.26
CA ASN A 214 24.22 -7.56 5.44
C ASN A 214 24.87 -8.53 4.45
N LYS A 215 25.76 -8.03 3.57
CA LYS A 215 26.49 -8.82 2.56
C LYS A 215 25.58 -9.79 1.79
N THR A 216 24.40 -9.33 1.37
CA THR A 216 23.42 -10.21 0.72
C THR A 216 23.72 -10.38 -0.76
N GLU A 217 23.76 -11.62 -1.23
CA GLU A 217 24.03 -11.95 -2.62
C GLU A 217 22.79 -11.84 -3.51
N TRP A 218 22.98 -11.47 -4.78
CA TRP A 218 21.91 -11.56 -5.77
C TRP A 218 21.74 -13.03 -6.18
N GLN A 219 20.78 -13.71 -5.57
CA GLN A 219 20.47 -15.10 -5.90
C GLN A 219 20.08 -15.23 -7.37
N ARG A 220 20.67 -16.20 -8.07
CA ARG A 220 20.28 -16.52 -9.45
C ARG A 220 18.88 -17.13 -9.44
N VAL A 221 18.16 -17.01 -10.55
CA VAL A 221 16.77 -17.47 -10.67
C VAL A 221 16.64 -18.98 -10.36
N GLU A 222 17.67 -19.76 -10.68
CA GLU A 222 17.74 -21.20 -10.45
C GLU A 222 17.97 -21.56 -8.96
N GLU A 223 18.68 -20.71 -8.23
CA GLU A 223 19.12 -20.94 -6.83
C GLU A 223 18.14 -20.35 -5.81
N VAL A 224 17.05 -19.73 -6.26
CA VAL A 224 16.03 -19.18 -5.35
C VAL A 224 15.40 -20.32 -4.55
N ASP A 225 15.51 -20.24 -3.22
CA ASP A 225 14.84 -21.17 -2.33
C ASP A 225 13.31 -20.93 -2.39
N LEU A 226 12.57 -21.93 -2.85
CA LEU A 226 11.11 -21.92 -2.99
C LEU A 226 10.42 -22.77 -1.91
N ASP A 227 11.17 -23.50 -1.08
CA ASP A 227 10.63 -24.51 -0.16
C ASP A 227 10.77 -24.09 1.31
N GLN A 228 11.80 -23.32 1.66
CA GLN A 228 12.00 -22.87 3.03
C GLN A 228 10.86 -21.95 3.50
N GLY A 229 10.17 -22.39 4.57
CA GLY A 229 9.05 -21.66 5.16
C GLY A 229 7.70 -21.89 4.47
N ARG A 230 7.62 -22.81 3.48
CA ARG A 230 6.35 -23.20 2.85
C ARG A 230 5.44 -23.87 3.89
N ARG A 231 4.24 -23.30 4.06
CA ARG A 231 3.19 -23.84 4.93
C ARG A 231 2.38 -24.88 4.16
N ALA A 232 2.91 -26.10 4.12
CA ALA A 232 2.28 -27.22 3.44
C ALA A 232 0.84 -27.50 3.93
N ASP A 233 0.53 -27.15 5.18
CA ASP A 233 -0.80 -27.22 5.78
C ASP A 233 -1.84 -26.31 5.08
N VAL A 234 -1.43 -25.12 4.67
CA VAL A 234 -2.30 -24.17 3.97
C VAL A 234 -2.47 -24.55 2.50
N ASP A 235 -1.40 -25.02 1.87
CA ASP A 235 -1.42 -25.45 0.47
C ASP A 235 -2.36 -26.66 0.30
N ILE A 236 -2.27 -27.67 1.17
CA ILE A 236 -3.15 -28.84 1.16
C ILE A 236 -4.61 -28.45 1.39
N ALA A 237 -4.89 -27.61 2.40
CA ALA A 237 -6.24 -27.16 2.68
C ALA A 237 -6.85 -26.36 1.51
N SER A 238 -6.03 -25.61 0.77
CA SER A 238 -6.51 -24.87 -0.43
C SER A 238 -6.86 -25.80 -1.58
N ILE A 239 -6.10 -26.88 -1.78
CA ILE A 239 -6.37 -27.91 -2.79
C ILE A 239 -7.64 -28.68 -2.42
N GLU A 240 -7.80 -29.10 -1.17
CA GLU A 240 -9.01 -29.79 -0.68
C GLU A 240 -10.28 -28.91 -0.83
N VAL A 241 -10.18 -27.60 -0.58
CA VAL A 241 -11.29 -26.67 -0.81
C VAL A 241 -11.58 -26.50 -2.30
N GLU A 242 -10.58 -26.48 -3.17
CA GLU A 242 -10.78 -26.37 -4.61
C GLU A 242 -11.40 -27.64 -5.21
N ASP A 243 -10.97 -28.83 -4.76
CA ASP A 243 -11.51 -30.12 -5.17
C ASP A 243 -12.95 -30.32 -4.68
N THR A 244 -13.26 -29.98 -3.43
CA THR A 244 -14.63 -30.07 -2.89
C THR A 244 -15.60 -29.08 -3.56
N VAL A 245 -15.12 -27.89 -3.96
CA VAL A 245 -15.90 -26.94 -4.76
C VAL A 245 -16.02 -27.40 -6.22
N GLY A 246 -15.05 -28.17 -6.72
CA GLY A 246 -15.03 -28.78 -8.04
C GLY A 246 -16.06 -29.90 -8.21
N GLU A 247 -16.28 -30.72 -7.17
CA GLU A 247 -17.22 -31.85 -7.20
C GLU A 247 -18.69 -31.45 -6.93
N GLY A 248 -18.93 -30.33 -6.23
CA GLY A 248 -20.25 -30.02 -5.67
C GLY A 248 -21.20 -29.12 -6.48
N LYS A 249 -20.78 -28.45 -7.56
CA LYS A 249 -21.68 -27.55 -8.33
C LYS A 249 -21.40 -27.60 -9.82
N GLY A 250 -22.41 -28.02 -10.60
CA GLY A 250 -22.43 -27.91 -12.05
C GLY A 250 -21.93 -26.53 -12.48
N LYS A 251 -20.85 -26.51 -13.28
CA LYS A 251 -20.08 -25.30 -13.61
C LYS A 251 -21.03 -24.20 -14.11
N SER A 252 -21.20 -23.14 -13.30
CA SER A 252 -21.92 -21.92 -13.66
C SER A 252 -21.41 -21.39 -14.99
N LEU A 253 -22.32 -20.93 -15.87
CA LEU A 253 -22.02 -20.38 -17.20
C LEU A 253 -20.89 -19.34 -17.20
N TRP A 254 -20.78 -18.57 -16.11
CA TRP A 254 -19.69 -17.60 -15.89
C TRP A 254 -18.31 -18.26 -15.74
N LYS A 255 -18.23 -19.42 -15.09
CA LYS A 255 -16.99 -20.18 -14.93
C LYS A 255 -16.57 -20.84 -16.25
N LYS A 256 -17.52 -21.17 -17.13
CA LYS A 256 -17.23 -21.68 -18.50
C LYS A 256 -16.69 -20.58 -19.43
N LEU A 257 -17.23 -19.37 -19.34
CA LEU A 257 -16.70 -18.22 -20.07
C LEU A 257 -15.30 -17.82 -19.57
N TRP A 258 -15.03 -18.00 -18.27
CA TRP A 258 -13.73 -17.68 -17.67
C TRP A 258 -12.63 -18.74 -17.92
N GLN A 259 -13.02 -19.98 -18.26
CA GLN A 259 -12.08 -21.08 -18.56
C GLN A 259 -11.74 -21.16 -20.06
N GLY A 260 -12.46 -20.42 -20.92
CA GLY A 260 -12.23 -20.36 -22.37
C GLY A 260 -11.34 -19.20 -22.84
N PHE A 261 -10.84 -18.39 -21.92
CA PHE A 261 -9.93 -17.26 -22.14
C PHE A 261 -8.72 -17.37 -21.21
#